data_AF-A0AAX7SD41-F1
#
_entry.id   AF-A0AAX7SD41-F1
#
_cell.length_a   1.000
_cell.length_b   1.000
_cell.length_c   1.000
_cell.angle_alpha   90.00
_cell.angle_beta   90.00
_cell.angle_gamma   90.00
#
_symmetry.space_group_name_H-M   'P 1'
#
loop_
_entity.id
_entity.type
_entity.pdbx_description
1 polymer ?
#
loop_
_entity_poly.entity_id
_entity_poly.type
_entity_poly.pdbx_seq_one_letter_code
_entity_poly.pdbx_strand_id
1 'polypeptide(L)'
;MLFLPAAALCCLCSVITVAEELIQNDLTLTRVAGESVSFSCGGTDQCSSTVVYWYQKKDTRDSFRMLLSIGISNGAINRGYNHPQQNDFSAVKNQGSWALELKTVKDVHSAIYYCSCYKSTHNMIFGSGAKLYVTATPVAKPSVTVYQAASSDHLEEKRSLLCVASQMVPPVVKITWKSQKQDGSPLAAPPGDTEQLDIIESDYTASILLIHQQDENSHTYGCSVTHEGGTVEGQIEEGVSQSPPKELPPDTLSTNQTLTEGPSSEHPVSQKQVKLLCLVYTVLITKSLVYCCGVSLLRLIRRSRKHAAD
;
A
#
# COMPACT_ATOMS: atom_id res chain seq x y z
N MET A 1 -10.64 -18.59 -51.24
CA MET A 1 -9.91 -18.51 -49.96
C MET A 1 -9.78 -17.04 -49.60
N LEU A 2 -10.61 -16.57 -48.68
CA LEU A 2 -10.54 -15.23 -48.09
C LEU A 2 -10.41 -15.45 -46.59
N PHE A 3 -9.18 -15.37 -46.08
CA PHE A 3 -8.91 -15.35 -44.65
C PHE A 3 -9.03 -13.89 -44.19
N LEU A 4 -10.07 -13.57 -43.42
CA LEU A 4 -10.10 -12.36 -42.60
C LEU A 4 -9.21 -12.59 -41.38
N PRO A 5 -8.36 -11.62 -40.98
CA PRO A 5 -7.62 -11.71 -39.72
C PRO A 5 -8.56 -11.40 -38.54
N ALA A 6 -8.63 -12.35 -37.60
CA ALA A 6 -9.34 -12.24 -36.33
C ALA A 6 -8.58 -11.31 -35.36
N ALA A 7 -8.55 -10.01 -35.65
CA ALA A 7 -7.90 -9.01 -34.81
C ALA A 7 -8.80 -7.79 -34.61
N ALA A 8 -10.03 -7.99 -34.15
CA ALA A 8 -10.92 -6.89 -33.79
C ALA A 8 -12.06 -7.35 -32.88
N LEU A 9 -11.78 -7.86 -31.67
CA LEU A 9 -12.79 -8.01 -30.59
C LEU A 9 -12.13 -8.45 -29.28
N CYS A 10 -11.21 -7.64 -28.74
CA CYS A 10 -10.82 -7.69 -27.34
C CYS A 10 -10.55 -6.27 -26.82
N CYS A 11 -11.44 -5.33 -27.11
CA CYS A 11 -11.65 -4.18 -26.22
C CYS A 11 -12.42 -4.70 -25.00
N LEU A 12 -11.73 -5.44 -24.13
CA LEU A 12 -12.14 -5.53 -22.74
C LEU A 12 -11.84 -4.15 -22.18
N CYS A 13 -12.86 -3.29 -22.16
CA CYS A 13 -12.90 -2.21 -21.19
C CYS A 13 -12.62 -2.89 -19.85
N SER A 14 -11.42 -2.71 -19.32
CA SER A 14 -11.13 -2.89 -17.91
C SER A 14 -12.05 -1.91 -17.20
N VAL A 15 -13.27 -2.37 -16.92
CA VAL A 15 -14.12 -1.75 -15.93
C VAL A 15 -13.30 -1.86 -14.67
N ILE A 16 -12.64 -0.76 -14.32
CA ILE A 16 -12.09 -0.58 -12.98
C ILE A 16 -13.34 -0.64 -12.11
N THR A 17 -13.65 -1.83 -11.61
CA THR A 17 -14.67 -2.00 -10.59
C THR A 17 -14.09 -1.28 -9.40
N VAL A 18 -14.53 -0.03 -9.19
CA VAL A 18 -14.21 0.71 -7.98
C VAL A 18 -14.67 -0.17 -6.83
N ALA A 19 -13.72 -0.66 -6.04
CA ALA A 19 -14.06 -1.45 -4.87
C ALA A 19 -14.98 -0.58 -3.99
N GLU A 20 -16.14 -1.13 -3.64
CA GLU A 20 -17.16 -0.41 -2.91
C GLU A 20 -16.78 -0.40 -1.42
N GLU A 21 -15.89 0.52 -1.09
CA GLU A 21 -15.25 0.66 0.22
C GLU A 21 -15.79 1.90 0.94
N LEU A 22 -15.83 1.88 2.28
CA LEU A 22 -16.10 3.09 3.05
C LEU A 22 -14.91 4.06 2.94
N ILE A 23 -15.20 5.34 2.99
CA ILE A 23 -14.21 6.37 2.68
C ILE A 23 -13.51 6.80 3.97
N GLN A 24 -12.20 6.50 4.08
CA GLN A 24 -11.30 7.05 5.09
C GLN A 24 -10.16 7.82 4.38
N ASN A 25 -10.31 9.14 4.28
CA ASN A 25 -9.38 9.99 3.51
C ASN A 25 -8.03 10.17 4.20
N ASP A 26 -8.01 10.14 5.53
CA ASP A 26 -6.80 10.33 6.31
C ASP A 26 -6.03 9.00 6.39
N LEU A 27 -5.00 8.86 5.56
CA LEU A 27 -4.12 7.69 5.60
C LEU A 27 -3.40 7.60 6.96
N THR A 28 -2.94 8.76 7.45
CA THR A 28 -2.25 8.90 8.74
C THR A 28 -2.65 10.19 9.44
N LEU A 29 -2.70 10.12 10.77
CA LEU A 29 -2.92 11.25 11.66
C LEU A 29 -1.86 11.21 12.76
N THR A 30 -1.21 12.32 13.04
CA THR A 30 -0.11 12.40 14.01
C THR A 30 -0.44 13.39 15.09
N ARG A 31 -0.42 12.94 16.34
CA ARG A 31 -0.79 13.77 17.48
C ARG A 31 0.21 13.63 18.61
N VAL A 32 0.39 14.73 19.32
CA VAL A 32 1.08 14.74 20.60
C VAL A 32 0.09 14.29 21.68
N ALA A 33 0.59 13.59 22.71
CA ALA A 33 -0.25 13.19 23.84
C ALA A 33 -0.96 14.41 24.46
N GLY A 34 -2.24 14.26 24.78
CA GLY A 34 -3.09 15.34 25.27
C GLY A 34 -3.93 16.05 24.19
N GLU A 35 -3.53 15.97 22.92
CA GLU A 35 -4.31 16.56 21.81
C GLU A 35 -5.60 15.77 21.53
N SER A 36 -6.46 16.34 20.69
CA SER A 36 -7.68 15.68 20.19
C SER A 36 -7.53 15.23 18.73
N VAL A 37 -8.21 14.14 18.38
CA VAL A 37 -8.31 13.66 16.99
C VAL A 37 -9.69 13.05 16.73
N SER A 38 -10.13 13.15 15.49
CA SER A 38 -11.36 12.52 15.03
C SER A 38 -11.11 11.73 13.75
N PHE A 39 -11.69 10.54 13.64
CA PHE A 39 -11.64 9.68 12.47
C PHE A 39 -13.00 9.69 11.78
N SER A 40 -13.02 10.14 10.52
CA SER A 40 -14.24 10.17 9.72
C SER A 40 -14.42 8.86 8.96
N CYS A 41 -15.67 8.47 8.74
CA CYS A 41 -16.05 7.34 7.90
C CYS A 41 -17.14 7.81 6.94
N GLY A 42 -16.79 7.97 5.66
CA GLY A 42 -17.69 8.39 4.59
C GLY A 42 -18.28 7.22 3.81
N GLY A 43 -19.22 7.53 2.90
CA GLY A 43 -19.92 6.50 2.10
C GLY A 43 -20.91 5.67 2.90
N THR A 44 -21.39 6.17 4.05
CA THR A 44 -22.30 5.42 4.92
C THR A 44 -23.73 5.34 4.39
N ASP A 45 -24.06 6.08 3.34
CA ASP A 45 -25.34 6.05 2.63
C ASP A 45 -25.60 4.71 1.93
N GLN A 46 -24.55 3.95 1.60
CA GLN A 46 -24.67 2.60 1.06
C GLN A 46 -24.88 1.52 2.16
N CYS A 47 -24.85 1.91 3.43
CA CYS A 47 -25.06 1.00 4.55
C CYS A 47 -26.55 0.69 4.76
N SER A 48 -26.87 -0.60 4.82
CA SER A 48 -28.17 -1.08 5.30
C SER A 48 -28.31 -1.05 6.83
N SER A 49 -27.19 -1.08 7.58
CA SER A 49 -27.19 -0.93 9.03
C SER A 49 -27.37 0.53 9.47
N THR A 50 -27.97 0.75 10.63
CA THR A 50 -28.14 2.09 11.23
C THR A 50 -26.93 2.55 12.06
N VAL A 51 -25.87 1.75 12.09
CA VAL A 51 -24.64 1.98 12.85
C VAL A 51 -23.41 1.73 12.00
N VAL A 52 -22.32 2.41 12.37
CA VAL A 52 -20.95 2.15 11.91
C VAL A 52 -20.18 1.48 13.05
N TYR A 53 -19.52 0.38 12.75
CA TYR A 53 -18.65 -0.32 13.69
C TYR A 53 -17.23 0.22 13.55
N TRP A 54 -16.56 0.44 14.67
CA TRP A 54 -15.17 0.87 14.72
C TRP A 54 -14.29 -0.23 15.30
N TYR A 55 -13.11 -0.39 14.72
CA TYR A 55 -12.13 -1.40 15.11
C TYR A 55 -10.78 -0.73 15.34
N GLN A 56 -10.04 -1.26 16.30
CA GLN A 56 -8.66 -0.89 16.56
C GLN A 56 -7.75 -2.08 16.23
N LYS A 57 -6.68 -1.82 15.48
CA LYS A 57 -5.62 -2.78 15.18
C LYS A 57 -4.27 -2.17 15.55
N LYS A 58 -3.57 -2.78 16.51
CA LYS A 58 -2.34 -2.23 17.11
C LYS A 58 -1.13 -2.41 16.20
N ASP A 59 -0.85 -3.66 15.85
CA ASP A 59 0.15 -4.03 14.84
C ASP A 59 -0.54 -4.65 13.61
N THR A 60 0.10 -4.58 12.45
CA THR A 60 -0.21 -5.39 11.26
C THR A 60 -0.39 -6.88 11.56
N ARG A 61 0.33 -7.43 12.56
CA ARG A 61 0.24 -8.83 12.99
C ARG A 61 -0.87 -9.10 14.02
N ASP A 62 -1.47 -8.07 14.59
CA ASP A 62 -2.55 -8.23 15.57
C ASP A 62 -3.91 -8.49 14.92
N SER A 63 -4.82 -9.07 15.70
CA SER A 63 -6.21 -9.21 15.32
C SER A 63 -6.97 -7.88 15.44
N PHE A 64 -7.97 -7.70 14.56
CA PHE A 64 -8.93 -6.61 14.71
C PHE A 64 -9.68 -6.75 16.03
N ARG A 65 -9.69 -5.70 16.84
CA ARG A 65 -10.54 -5.63 18.02
C ARG A 65 -11.64 -4.63 17.78
N MET A 66 -12.89 -5.08 17.91
CA MET A 66 -14.03 -4.19 17.85
C MET A 66 -13.97 -3.24 19.06
N LEU A 67 -14.06 -1.95 18.79
CA LEU A 67 -13.92 -0.89 19.78
C LEU A 67 -15.28 -0.47 20.31
N LEU A 68 -16.15 -0.03 19.42
CA LEU A 68 -17.50 0.47 19.68
C LEU A 68 -18.28 0.57 18.36
N SER A 69 -19.57 0.86 18.44
CA SER A 69 -20.35 1.30 17.28
C SER A 69 -20.99 2.66 17.53
N ILE A 70 -21.17 3.42 16.46
CA ILE A 70 -21.75 4.77 16.47
C ILE A 70 -22.98 4.77 15.56
N GLY A 71 -24.12 5.26 16.06
CA GLY A 71 -25.33 5.45 15.27
C GLY A 71 -25.15 6.49 14.18
N ILE A 72 -25.50 6.14 12.94
CA ILE A 72 -25.33 7.01 11.76
C ILE A 72 -26.16 8.29 11.87
N SER A 73 -27.35 8.21 12.47
CA SER A 73 -28.27 9.36 12.57
C SER A 73 -28.01 10.24 13.80
N ASN A 74 -27.75 9.62 14.95
CA ASN A 74 -27.78 10.29 16.25
C ASN A 74 -26.46 10.25 17.04
N GLY A 75 -25.42 9.58 16.53
CA GLY A 75 -24.14 9.50 17.21
C GLY A 75 -24.15 8.64 18.48
N ALA A 76 -25.22 7.87 18.73
CA ALA A 76 -25.33 7.04 19.91
C ALA A 76 -24.22 5.97 19.91
N ILE A 77 -23.51 5.86 21.04
CA ILE A 77 -22.37 4.95 21.16
C ILE A 77 -22.81 3.66 21.86
N ASN A 78 -22.46 2.52 21.28
CA ASN A 78 -22.57 1.21 21.93
C ASN A 78 -21.17 0.65 22.19
N ARG A 79 -20.91 0.26 23.45
CA ARG A 79 -19.60 -0.25 23.94
C ARG A 79 -19.64 -1.72 24.36
N GLY A 80 -20.61 -2.50 23.89
CA GLY A 80 -20.84 -3.89 24.29
C GLY A 80 -19.80 -4.90 23.83
N TYR A 81 -18.59 -4.47 23.45
CA TYR A 81 -17.55 -5.30 22.83
C TYR A 81 -16.33 -5.54 23.74
N ASN A 82 -16.37 -5.04 24.98
CA ASN A 82 -15.35 -5.24 26.01
C ASN A 82 -13.95 -4.76 25.59
N HIS A 83 -13.88 -3.64 24.87
CA HIS A 83 -12.59 -3.05 24.52
C HIS A 83 -12.05 -2.26 25.71
N PRO A 84 -10.81 -2.51 26.18
CA PRO A 84 -10.31 -1.91 27.42
C PRO A 84 -10.25 -0.37 27.37
N GLN A 85 -10.06 0.18 26.17
CA GLN A 85 -9.95 1.62 25.93
C GLN A 85 -11.26 2.28 25.51
N GLN A 86 -12.38 1.55 25.45
CA GLN A 86 -13.63 2.08 24.88
C GLN A 86 -14.04 3.43 25.50
N ASN A 87 -13.81 3.62 26.79
CA ASN A 87 -14.20 4.84 27.51
C ASN A 87 -13.39 6.09 27.13
N ASP A 88 -12.24 5.94 26.47
CA ASP A 88 -11.44 7.06 25.98
C ASP A 88 -12.04 7.71 24.71
N PHE A 89 -12.96 7.01 24.03
CA PHE A 89 -13.53 7.43 22.75
C PHE A 89 -14.94 8.00 22.89
N SER A 90 -15.23 9.07 22.15
CA SER A 90 -16.54 9.69 21.98
C SER A 90 -16.97 9.68 20.50
N ALA A 91 -18.14 10.26 20.22
CA ALA A 91 -18.62 10.52 18.88
C ALA A 91 -18.75 12.03 18.71
N VAL A 92 -18.27 12.55 17.59
CA VAL A 92 -18.37 13.97 17.23
C VAL A 92 -19.05 14.10 15.88
N LYS A 93 -19.87 15.14 15.69
CA LYS A 93 -20.51 15.40 14.41
C LYS A 93 -19.58 16.23 13.53
N ASN A 94 -19.18 15.69 12.38
CA ASN A 94 -18.31 16.34 11.41
C ASN A 94 -18.97 16.37 10.03
N GLN A 95 -19.12 17.54 9.42
CA GLN A 95 -19.66 17.72 8.05
C GLN A 95 -20.94 16.92 7.74
N GLY A 96 -21.81 16.73 8.75
CA GLY A 96 -23.08 16.02 8.61
C GLY A 96 -23.07 14.54 8.98
N SER A 97 -21.90 13.90 9.18
CA SER A 97 -21.77 12.53 9.66
C SER A 97 -21.18 12.46 11.08
N TRP A 98 -21.28 11.29 11.73
CA TRP A 98 -20.69 11.07 13.05
C TRP A 98 -19.33 10.36 12.92
N ALA A 99 -18.31 10.98 13.51
CA ALA A 99 -16.93 10.52 13.52
C ALA A 99 -16.56 9.94 14.89
N LEU A 100 -15.62 9.00 14.91
CA LEU A 100 -15.00 8.51 16.14
C LEU A 100 -14.04 9.57 16.67
N GLU A 101 -14.24 10.04 17.88
CA GLU A 101 -13.43 11.09 18.50
C GLU A 101 -12.61 10.54 19.66
N LEU A 102 -11.39 11.03 19.79
CA LEU A 102 -10.54 10.85 20.95
C LEU A 102 -10.13 12.24 21.44
N LYS A 103 -10.69 12.69 22.56
CA LYS A 103 -10.48 14.06 23.08
C LYS A 103 -9.11 14.27 23.69
N THR A 104 -8.52 13.20 24.20
CA THR A 104 -7.22 13.23 24.89
C THR A 104 -6.41 12.02 24.47
N VAL A 105 -5.54 12.24 23.49
CA VAL A 105 -4.62 11.24 22.94
C VAL A 105 -3.61 10.79 24.01
N LYS A 106 -3.25 9.50 23.99
CA LYS A 106 -2.28 8.83 24.86
C LYS A 106 -1.46 7.88 24.00
N ASP A 107 -0.24 7.53 24.38
CA ASP A 107 0.62 6.62 23.59
C ASP A 107 -0.07 5.29 23.30
N VAL A 108 -0.83 4.79 24.27
CA VAL A 108 -1.64 3.57 24.17
C VAL A 108 -2.76 3.68 23.13
N HIS A 109 -2.98 4.82 22.48
CA HIS A 109 -3.96 4.98 21.39
C HIS A 109 -3.32 4.86 20.00
N SER A 110 -1.99 4.78 19.87
CA SER A 110 -1.30 4.54 18.60
C SER A 110 -1.75 3.20 17.99
N ALA A 111 -2.41 3.24 16.83
CA ALA A 111 -3.06 2.09 16.19
C ALA A 111 -3.62 2.49 14.81
N ILE A 112 -4.08 1.50 14.04
CA ILE A 112 -4.92 1.72 12.86
C ILE A 112 -6.39 1.57 13.25
N TYR A 113 -7.20 2.54 12.86
CA TYR A 113 -8.64 2.59 13.12
C TYR A 113 -9.42 2.34 11.84
N TYR A 114 -10.22 1.29 11.82
CA TYR A 114 -11.06 0.91 10.70
C TYR A 114 -12.51 1.16 11.03
N CYS A 115 -13.29 1.60 10.06
CA CYS A 115 -14.75 1.59 10.14
C CYS A 115 -15.34 0.47 9.28
N SER A 116 -16.54 0.00 9.63
CA SER A 116 -17.31 -0.92 8.80
C SER A 116 -18.82 -0.71 8.96
N CYS A 117 -19.59 -1.20 8.01
CA CYS A 117 -21.03 -1.31 8.12
C CYS A 117 -21.56 -2.48 7.28
N TYR A 118 -22.80 -2.89 7.52
CA TYR A 118 -23.46 -3.87 6.67
C TYR A 118 -24.03 -3.20 5.44
N LYS A 119 -23.57 -3.59 4.25
CA LYS A 119 -24.22 -3.22 2.99
C LYS A 119 -25.49 -4.03 2.74
N SER A 120 -25.48 -5.29 3.15
CA SER A 120 -26.65 -6.18 3.17
C SER A 120 -26.51 -7.19 4.31
N THR A 121 -27.50 -8.07 4.50
CA THR A 121 -27.54 -9.04 5.63
C THR A 121 -26.28 -9.91 5.79
N HIS A 122 -25.53 -10.17 4.72
CA HIS A 122 -24.34 -11.01 4.75
C HIS A 122 -23.10 -10.34 4.14
N ASN A 123 -23.17 -9.04 3.85
CA ASN A 123 -22.08 -8.31 3.23
C ASN A 123 -21.70 -7.12 4.12
N MET A 124 -20.48 -7.17 4.66
CA MET A 124 -19.88 -6.09 5.41
C MET A 124 -18.79 -5.45 4.56
N ILE A 125 -18.83 -4.13 4.49
CA ILE A 125 -17.83 -3.31 3.83
C ILE A 125 -17.01 -2.61 4.90
N PHE A 126 -15.71 -2.48 4.64
CA PHE A 126 -14.78 -1.79 5.53
C PHE A 126 -14.35 -0.48 4.90
N GLY A 127 -13.77 0.41 5.70
CA GLY A 127 -12.91 1.48 5.21
C GLY A 127 -11.46 1.02 5.17
N SER A 128 -10.63 1.79 4.47
CA SER A 128 -9.21 1.50 4.25
C SER A 128 -8.35 1.56 5.52
N GLY A 129 -8.90 2.15 6.59
CA GLY A 129 -8.20 2.37 7.85
C GLY A 129 -7.43 3.68 7.88
N ALA A 130 -7.38 4.29 9.06
CA ALA A 130 -6.59 5.50 9.33
C ALA A 130 -5.60 5.22 10.45
N LYS A 131 -4.30 5.41 10.22
CA LYS A 131 -3.27 5.15 11.22
C LYS A 131 -3.01 6.37 12.10
N LEU A 132 -3.25 6.23 13.41
CA LEU A 132 -2.86 7.23 14.40
C LEU A 132 -1.44 6.97 14.88
N TYR A 133 -0.56 7.94 14.68
CA TYR A 133 0.73 8.03 15.33
C TYR A 133 0.61 8.94 16.56
N VAL A 134 1.00 8.42 17.71
CA VAL A 134 1.14 9.23 18.93
C VAL A 134 2.62 9.40 19.19
N THR A 135 3.13 10.62 19.02
CA THR A 135 4.56 10.93 19.04
C THR A 135 4.83 12.13 19.93
N ALA A 136 6.03 12.17 20.53
CA ALA A 136 6.48 13.35 21.28
C ALA A 136 6.85 14.52 20.35
N THR A 137 7.20 14.22 19.10
CA THR A 137 7.59 15.19 18.08
C THR A 137 6.39 15.57 17.21
N PRO A 138 6.23 16.86 16.85
CA PRO A 138 5.20 17.31 15.94
C PRO A 138 5.47 16.83 14.50
N VAL A 139 4.49 17.04 13.62
CA VAL A 139 4.59 16.72 12.19
C VAL A 139 5.78 17.46 11.55
N ALA A 140 6.63 16.71 10.86
CA ALA A 140 7.77 17.25 10.12
C ALA A 140 7.64 16.87 8.64
N LYS A 141 7.72 17.86 7.76
CA LYS A 141 7.62 17.68 6.30
C LYS A 141 8.80 16.86 5.77
N PRO A 142 8.61 16.03 4.73
CA PRO A 142 9.68 15.25 4.15
C PRO A 142 10.69 16.09 3.38
N SER A 143 11.95 15.67 3.44
CA SER A 143 12.96 16.01 2.44
C SER A 143 12.82 15.05 1.26
N VAL A 144 12.72 15.60 0.05
CA VAL A 144 12.51 14.84 -1.19
C VAL A 144 13.73 14.97 -2.09
N THR A 145 14.24 13.85 -2.57
CA THR A 145 15.34 13.81 -3.54
C THR A 145 15.01 12.87 -4.68
N VAL A 146 15.26 13.30 -5.91
CA VAL A 146 15.02 12.51 -7.12
C VAL A 146 16.36 12.16 -7.75
N TYR A 147 16.59 10.87 -7.95
CA TYR A 147 17.79 10.33 -8.57
C TYR A 147 17.43 9.71 -9.91
N GLN A 148 18.31 9.91 -10.89
CA GLN A 148 18.28 9.14 -12.12
C GLN A 148 19.25 7.96 -11.96
N ALA A 149 18.76 6.73 -12.09
CA ALA A 149 19.66 5.58 -12.09
C ALA A 149 20.48 5.57 -13.39
N ALA A 150 21.79 5.37 -13.27
CA ALA A 150 22.65 5.14 -14.42
C ALA A 150 22.37 3.74 -14.98
N SER A 151 22.11 3.62 -16.29
CA SER A 151 22.05 2.30 -16.93
C SER A 151 23.46 1.75 -17.02
N SER A 152 23.75 0.66 -16.30
CA SER A 152 25.07 0.03 -16.30
C SER A 152 25.42 -0.64 -17.62
N ASP A 153 24.43 -0.98 -18.47
CA ASP A 153 24.66 -1.81 -19.64
C ASP A 153 24.06 -1.19 -20.90
N HIS A 154 24.86 -1.15 -21.96
CA HIS A 154 24.55 -0.69 -23.32
C HIS A 154 23.44 -1.51 -24.03
N LEU A 155 22.65 -2.32 -23.33
CA LEU A 155 21.75 -3.31 -23.93
C LEU A 155 20.30 -3.31 -23.43
N GLU A 156 19.94 -2.52 -22.42
CA GLU A 156 18.53 -2.37 -22.03
C GLU A 156 18.14 -0.90 -22.06
N GLU A 157 17.28 -0.57 -23.02
CA GLU A 157 16.73 0.74 -23.37
C GLU A 157 15.75 1.29 -22.29
N LYS A 158 15.99 0.97 -21.02
CA LYS A 158 15.11 1.24 -19.89
C LYS A 158 15.76 2.26 -18.97
N ARG A 159 15.04 3.36 -18.74
CA ARG A 159 15.45 4.41 -17.80
C ARG A 159 14.69 4.21 -16.50
N SER A 160 15.37 4.24 -15.35
CA SER A 160 14.69 4.22 -14.05
C SER A 160 14.99 5.47 -13.23
N LEU A 161 13.97 5.96 -12.55
CA LEU A 161 14.03 7.09 -11.63
C LEU A 161 13.72 6.61 -10.22
N LEU A 162 14.37 7.19 -9.23
CA LEU A 162 14.16 6.90 -7.82
C LEU A 162 13.82 8.20 -7.10
N CYS A 163 12.64 8.29 -6.50
CA CYS A 163 12.26 9.38 -5.60
C CYS A 163 12.37 8.87 -4.16
N VAL A 164 13.15 9.53 -3.32
CA VAL A 164 13.30 9.21 -1.90
C VAL A 164 12.74 10.36 -1.08
N ALA A 165 11.75 10.06 -0.25
CA ALA A 165 11.25 10.93 0.80
C ALA A 165 11.84 10.46 2.14
N SER A 166 12.49 11.36 2.89
CA SER A 166 13.12 11.05 4.18
C SER A 166 12.91 12.18 5.20
N GLN A 167 13.40 12.00 6.43
CA GLN A 167 13.42 13.03 7.48
C GLN A 167 12.04 13.62 7.79
N MET A 168 11.03 12.76 7.86
CA MET A 168 9.63 13.14 8.04
C MET A 168 9.04 12.50 9.29
N VAL A 169 8.01 13.14 9.85
CA VAL A 169 7.20 12.58 10.93
C VAL A 169 5.74 12.81 10.59
N PRO A 170 4.91 11.76 10.42
CA PRO A 170 5.24 10.33 10.50
C PRO A 170 5.95 9.84 9.21
N PRO A 171 6.65 8.67 9.23
CA PRO A 171 7.36 8.11 8.08
C PRO A 171 6.41 7.44 7.07
N VAL A 172 5.33 8.13 6.69
CA VAL A 172 4.35 7.63 5.72
C VAL A 172 4.00 8.75 4.77
N VAL A 173 4.16 8.50 3.47
CA VAL A 173 3.81 9.42 2.40
C VAL A 173 3.17 8.69 1.24
N LYS A 174 2.48 9.45 0.39
CA LYS A 174 2.07 9.00 -0.93
C LYS A 174 2.95 9.68 -1.98
N ILE A 175 3.67 8.88 -2.75
CA ILE A 175 4.52 9.39 -3.85
C ILE A 175 3.76 9.21 -5.16
N THR A 176 3.72 10.28 -5.97
CA THR A 176 3.12 10.26 -7.31
C THR A 176 4.08 10.87 -8.31
N TRP A 177 4.24 10.25 -9.47
CA TRP A 177 5.11 10.75 -10.52
C TRP A 177 4.36 11.72 -11.45
N LYS A 178 5.09 12.74 -11.92
CA LYS A 178 4.62 13.69 -12.92
C LYS A 178 5.69 13.87 -13.99
N SER A 179 5.25 14.06 -15.23
CA SER A 179 6.10 14.41 -16.36
C SER A 179 5.66 15.76 -16.94
N GLN A 180 6.63 16.54 -17.38
CA GLN A 180 6.41 17.80 -18.08
C GLN A 180 7.13 17.73 -19.43
N LYS A 181 6.46 18.12 -20.52
CA LYS A 181 7.15 18.33 -21.80
C LYS A 181 7.94 19.63 -21.75
N GLN A 182 9.07 19.67 -22.46
CA GLN A 182 9.87 20.89 -22.63
C GLN A 182 9.09 22.07 -23.25
N ASP A 183 7.94 21.83 -23.90
CA ASP A 183 7.06 22.88 -24.45
C ASP A 183 6.32 23.70 -23.38
N GLY A 184 6.52 23.41 -22.09
CA GLY A 184 5.89 24.11 -20.98
C GLY A 184 4.44 23.68 -20.72
N SER A 185 3.98 22.59 -21.34
CA SER A 185 2.67 22.01 -21.07
C SER A 185 2.51 21.60 -19.59
N PRO A 186 1.26 21.51 -19.09
CA PRO A 186 1.00 21.20 -17.68
C PRO A 186 1.59 19.86 -17.24
N LEU A 187 2.03 19.79 -15.99
CA LEU A 187 2.44 18.55 -15.33
C LEU A 187 1.32 17.50 -15.47
N ALA A 188 1.64 16.37 -16.11
CA ALA A 188 0.72 15.28 -16.34
C ALA A 188 1.26 13.98 -15.71
N ALA A 189 0.39 12.97 -15.60
CA ALA A 189 0.86 11.62 -15.29
C ALA A 189 1.86 11.15 -16.36
N PRO A 190 2.88 10.33 -16.01
CA PRO A 190 3.86 9.84 -16.97
C PRO A 190 3.20 9.18 -18.19
N PRO A 191 3.62 9.52 -19.42
CA PRO A 191 3.11 8.88 -20.63
C PRO A 191 3.63 7.44 -20.79
N GLY A 192 2.83 6.58 -21.44
CA GLY A 192 3.23 5.23 -21.85
C GLY A 192 3.17 4.16 -20.76
N ASP A 193 3.74 2.99 -21.06
CA ASP A 193 3.82 1.84 -20.15
C ASP A 193 4.88 2.10 -19.07
N THR A 194 4.46 2.72 -17.97
CA THR A 194 5.30 2.96 -16.79
C THR A 194 4.92 2.03 -15.64
N GLU A 195 5.92 1.54 -14.92
CA GLU A 195 5.73 0.73 -13.72
C GLU A 195 6.24 1.51 -12.50
N GLN A 196 5.40 1.56 -11.44
CA GLN A 196 5.74 2.20 -10.17
C GLN A 196 5.88 1.14 -9.08
N LEU A 197 7.00 1.19 -8.34
CA LEU A 197 7.28 0.33 -7.19
C LEU A 197 7.59 1.20 -5.97
N ASP A 198 6.78 1.06 -4.92
CA ASP A 198 6.95 1.82 -3.67
C ASP A 198 7.60 0.93 -2.59
N ILE A 199 8.59 1.49 -1.90
CA ILE A 199 9.35 0.86 -0.82
C ILE A 199 9.11 1.71 0.43
N ILE A 200 8.64 1.09 1.50
CA ILE A 200 8.36 1.76 2.78
C ILE A 200 9.29 1.17 3.82
N GLU A 201 10.25 1.97 4.28
CA GLU A 201 11.16 1.63 5.38
C GLU A 201 10.85 2.47 6.63
N SER A 202 11.58 2.23 7.71
CA SER A 202 11.31 2.87 9.00
C SER A 202 11.57 4.39 8.99
N ASP A 203 12.51 4.85 8.17
CA ASP A 203 13.05 6.22 8.14
C ASP A 203 12.89 6.92 6.76
N TYR A 204 12.51 6.16 5.72
CA TYR A 204 12.23 6.72 4.40
C TYR A 204 11.14 5.96 3.66
N THR A 205 10.54 6.63 2.68
CA THR A 205 9.69 6.00 1.66
C THR A 205 10.30 6.33 0.30
N ALA A 206 10.47 5.32 -0.54
CA ALA A 206 11.00 5.48 -1.88
C ALA A 206 10.02 5.00 -2.93
N SER A 207 10.05 5.60 -4.12
CA SER A 207 9.29 5.14 -5.28
C SER A 207 10.23 5.04 -6.47
N ILE A 208 10.14 3.94 -7.22
CA ILE A 208 10.90 3.70 -8.44
C ILE A 208 9.94 3.80 -9.63
N LEU A 209 10.27 4.63 -10.61
CA LEU A 209 9.57 4.73 -11.90
C LEU A 209 10.42 4.07 -12.99
N LEU A 210 9.88 3.04 -13.64
CA LEU A 210 10.48 2.40 -14.81
C LEU A 210 9.88 2.99 -16.09
N ILE A 211 10.72 3.52 -16.97
CA ILE A 211 10.35 4.11 -18.26
C ILE A 211 10.81 3.15 -19.36
N HIS A 212 9.84 2.53 -20.05
CA HIS A 212 10.07 1.47 -21.05
C HIS A 212 10.27 1.99 -22.47
N GLN A 213 9.81 3.20 -22.80
CA GLN A 213 9.91 3.75 -24.15
C GLN A 213 10.83 4.95 -24.16
N GLN A 214 11.65 5.03 -25.23
CA GLN A 214 12.33 6.24 -25.62
C GLN A 214 11.29 7.21 -26.18
N ASP A 215 10.58 7.89 -25.28
CA ASP A 215 9.82 9.07 -25.66
C ASP A 215 10.85 10.07 -26.23
N GLU A 216 10.85 10.27 -27.55
CA GLU A 216 11.72 11.24 -28.23
C GLU A 216 11.50 12.68 -27.73
N ASN A 217 10.43 12.91 -26.98
CA ASN A 217 10.19 14.14 -26.27
C ASN A 217 10.95 14.12 -24.95
N SER A 218 11.93 15.02 -24.84
CA SER A 218 12.61 15.37 -23.59
C SER A 218 11.59 15.78 -22.52
N HIS A 219 11.07 14.80 -21.77
CA HIS A 219 10.22 15.04 -20.62
C HIS A 219 11.09 15.26 -19.38
N THR A 220 10.80 16.32 -18.63
CA THR A 220 11.31 16.47 -17.26
C THR A 220 10.39 15.68 -16.35
N TYR A 221 10.97 14.75 -15.58
CA TYR A 221 10.23 13.97 -14.60
C TYR A 221 10.45 14.53 -13.20
N GLY A 222 9.41 14.47 -12.38
CA GLY A 222 9.45 14.81 -10.97
C GLY A 222 8.51 13.93 -10.18
N CYS A 223 8.70 13.89 -8.87
CA CYS A 223 7.79 13.24 -7.95
C CYS A 223 7.11 14.27 -7.05
N SER A 224 5.83 14.06 -6.80
CA SER A 224 5.01 14.78 -5.83
C SER A 224 4.80 13.88 -4.63
N VAL A 225 5.30 14.31 -3.47
CA VAL A 225 5.24 13.59 -2.21
C VAL A 225 4.19 14.25 -1.33
N THR A 226 3.09 13.55 -1.09
CA THR A 226 2.02 14.00 -0.21
C THR A 226 2.22 13.44 1.19
N HIS A 227 2.30 14.33 2.17
CA HIS A 227 2.48 14.05 3.59
C HIS A 227 1.40 14.75 4.42
N GLU A 228 1.17 14.31 5.67
CA GLU A 228 0.23 14.97 6.60
C GLU A 228 0.55 16.47 6.77
N GLY A 229 1.84 16.84 6.75
CA GLY A 229 2.29 18.22 6.84
C GLY A 229 2.15 19.04 5.55
N GLY A 230 1.70 18.42 4.45
CA GLY A 230 1.51 19.04 3.13
C GLY A 230 2.25 18.31 2.00
N THR A 231 2.15 18.85 0.79
CA THR A 231 2.79 18.28 -0.41
C THR A 231 4.13 18.95 -0.67
N VAL A 232 5.15 18.14 -1.00
CA VAL A 232 6.48 18.57 -1.42
C VAL A 232 6.77 17.96 -2.80
N GLU A 233 7.25 18.78 -3.73
CA GLU A 233 7.63 18.32 -5.07
C GLU A 233 9.16 18.18 -5.14
N GLY A 234 9.63 17.14 -5.82
CA GLY A 234 11.02 16.95 -6.21
C GLY A 234 11.14 16.84 -7.72
N GLN A 235 12.13 17.50 -8.31
CA GLN A 235 12.47 17.37 -9.72
C GLN A 235 13.92 16.91 -9.86
N ILE A 236 14.26 16.38 -11.03
CA ILE A 236 15.64 16.10 -11.38
C ILE A 236 16.36 17.45 -11.49
N GLU A 237 17.36 17.71 -10.65
CA GLU A 237 18.29 18.80 -10.89
C GLU A 237 19.12 18.43 -12.13
N GLU A 238 18.91 19.14 -13.24
CA GLU A 238 19.73 18.99 -14.44
C GLU A 238 21.20 19.28 -14.08
N GLY A 239 22.05 18.26 -14.11
CA GLY A 239 23.51 18.41 -14.02
C GLY A 239 24.23 17.66 -12.90
N VAL A 240 23.55 16.92 -12.02
CA VAL A 240 24.25 16.09 -11.01
C VAL A 240 23.75 14.65 -11.05
N SER A 241 24.54 13.76 -11.65
CA SER A 241 24.41 12.32 -11.42
C SER A 241 24.85 12.04 -9.98
N GLN A 242 23.92 12.20 -9.03
CA GLN A 242 24.16 11.79 -7.65
C GLN A 242 23.89 10.30 -7.57
N SER A 243 24.93 9.50 -7.33
CA SER A 243 24.74 8.13 -6.87
C SER A 243 24.01 8.16 -5.52
N PRO A 244 23.08 7.23 -5.23
CA PRO A 244 22.51 7.11 -3.90
C PRO A 244 23.63 7.03 -2.83
N PRO A 245 23.47 7.66 -1.65
CA PRO A 245 24.46 7.58 -0.59
C PRO A 245 24.81 6.11 -0.30
N LYS A 246 26.11 5.79 -0.32
CA LYS A 246 26.62 4.42 -0.13
C LYS A 246 26.64 3.98 1.35
N GLU A 247 26.19 4.81 2.29
CA GLU A 247 26.23 4.53 3.72
C GLU A 247 24.82 4.51 4.32
N LEU A 248 24.41 3.29 4.71
CA LEU A 248 23.37 3.05 5.71
C LEU A 248 23.90 3.56 7.08
N PRO A 249 23.09 4.24 7.91
CA PRO A 249 23.54 4.74 9.19
C PRO A 249 24.04 3.60 10.10
N PRO A 250 25.10 3.83 10.89
CA PRO A 250 25.66 2.80 11.76
C PRO A 250 24.69 2.47 12.89
N ASP A 251 24.27 1.20 12.95
CA ASP A 251 23.60 0.62 14.11
C ASP A 251 24.47 0.82 15.35
N THR A 252 24.13 1.82 16.17
CA THR A 252 24.78 2.03 17.46
C THR A 252 24.05 1.19 18.50
N LEU A 253 24.21 -0.14 18.44
CA LEU A 253 23.84 -1.02 19.55
C LEU A 253 25.10 -1.37 20.34
N SER A 254 25.20 -0.81 21.54
CA SER A 254 26.21 -1.17 22.54
C SER A 254 26.18 -2.68 22.79
N THR A 255 27.32 -3.36 22.67
CA THR A 255 27.54 -4.66 23.32
C THR A 255 28.98 -4.75 23.79
N ASN A 256 29.16 -4.67 25.11
CA ASN A 256 30.31 -5.25 25.78
C ASN A 256 30.17 -6.78 25.71
N GLN A 257 31.08 -7.48 25.03
CA GLN A 257 31.82 -8.65 25.54
C GLN A 257 32.49 -9.45 24.42
N THR A 258 33.82 -9.52 24.55
CA THR A 258 34.71 -10.68 24.39
C THR A 258 34.78 -11.41 23.04
N LEU A 259 35.91 -11.13 22.38
CA LEU A 259 36.63 -11.90 21.35
C LEU A 259 36.36 -13.41 21.36
N THR A 260 35.89 -13.95 20.23
CA THR A 260 36.39 -15.21 19.68
C THR A 260 36.26 -15.14 18.15
N GLU A 261 37.39 -15.21 17.46
CA GLU A 261 37.51 -15.22 16.00
C GLU A 261 36.82 -16.44 15.37
N GLY A 262 36.13 -16.23 14.24
CA GLY A 262 35.68 -17.27 13.32
C GLY A 262 35.68 -16.75 11.88
N PRO A 263 36.13 -17.52 10.87
CA PRO A 263 36.52 -16.96 9.58
C PRO A 263 35.32 -16.70 8.67
N SER A 264 35.46 -15.61 7.90
CA SER A 264 34.67 -15.27 6.71
C SER A 264 34.64 -16.42 5.70
N SER A 265 33.46 -16.70 5.14
CA SER A 265 33.31 -17.43 3.87
C SER A 265 31.99 -17.07 3.21
N GLU A 266 32.01 -16.04 2.37
CA GLU A 266 31.04 -15.89 1.28
C GLU A 266 31.21 -17.06 0.30
N HIS A 267 30.21 -17.94 0.20
CA HIS A 267 30.17 -19.01 -0.78
C HIS A 267 29.26 -18.61 -1.95
N PRO A 268 29.74 -18.60 -3.20
CA PRO A 268 28.88 -18.39 -4.36
C PRO A 268 27.97 -19.61 -4.54
N VAL A 269 26.65 -19.39 -4.60
CA VAL A 269 25.64 -20.42 -4.84
C VAL A 269 25.97 -21.14 -6.15
N SER A 270 26.29 -22.44 -6.04
CA SER A 270 26.75 -23.24 -7.17
C SER A 270 25.60 -23.43 -8.18
N GLN A 271 25.89 -23.23 -9.48
CA GLN A 271 24.98 -23.44 -10.62
C GLN A 271 24.23 -24.79 -10.60
N LYS A 272 24.75 -25.79 -9.89
CA LYS A 272 24.09 -27.09 -9.65
C LYS A 272 22.87 -26.98 -8.73
N GLN A 273 22.88 -26.09 -7.73
CA GLN A 273 21.74 -25.87 -6.83
C GLN A 273 20.57 -25.19 -7.55
N VAL A 274 20.85 -24.23 -8.43
CA VAL A 274 19.81 -23.56 -9.24
C VAL A 274 19.12 -24.55 -10.18
N LYS A 275 19.90 -25.41 -10.86
CA LYS A 275 19.34 -26.46 -11.74
C LYS A 275 18.49 -27.47 -10.96
N LEU A 276 18.90 -27.83 -9.75
CA LEU A 276 18.14 -28.73 -8.89
C LEU A 276 16.82 -28.11 -8.45
N LEU A 277 16.84 -26.83 -8.05
CA LEU A 277 15.63 -26.08 -7.68
C LEU A 277 14.65 -25.94 -8.86
N CYS A 278 15.13 -25.62 -10.07
CA CYS A 278 14.28 -25.58 -11.26
C CYS A 278 13.62 -26.93 -11.57
N LEU A 279 14.37 -28.04 -11.44
CA LEU A 279 13.82 -29.39 -11.64
C LEU A 279 12.74 -29.72 -10.61
N VAL A 280 12.98 -29.42 -9.32
CA VAL A 280 11.98 -29.62 -8.26
C VAL A 280 10.71 -28.80 -8.56
N TYR A 281 10.86 -27.54 -8.97
CA TYR A 281 9.73 -26.67 -9.26
C TYR A 281 8.92 -27.16 -10.47
N THR A 282 9.59 -27.64 -11.51
CA THR A 282 8.93 -28.19 -12.71
C THR A 282 8.13 -29.44 -12.34
N VAL A 283 8.70 -30.34 -11.53
CA VAL A 283 8.00 -31.55 -11.05
C VAL A 283 6.77 -31.20 -10.22
N LEU A 284 6.85 -30.18 -9.35
CA LEU A 284 5.71 -29.73 -8.54
C LEU A 284 4.59 -29.14 -9.40
N ILE A 285 4.93 -28.32 -10.40
CA ILE A 285 3.96 -27.77 -11.36
C ILE A 285 3.30 -28.90 -12.14
N THR A 286 4.07 -29.86 -12.66
CA THR A 286 3.50 -31.00 -13.40
C THR A 286 2.56 -31.83 -12.52
N LYS A 287 2.91 -32.10 -11.26
CA LYS A 287 2.03 -32.82 -10.33
C LYS A 287 0.73 -32.05 -10.04
N SER A 288 0.83 -30.73 -9.88
CA SER A 288 -0.34 -29.87 -9.67
C SER A 288 -1.29 -29.88 -10.87
N LEU A 289 -0.75 -29.80 -12.10
CA LEU A 289 -1.54 -29.88 -13.33
C LEU A 289 -2.22 -31.24 -13.50
N VAL A 290 -1.51 -32.34 -13.24
CA VAL A 290 -2.09 -33.69 -13.29
C VAL A 290 -3.20 -33.84 -12.26
N TYR A 291 -3.02 -33.32 -11.04
CA TYR A 291 -4.06 -33.35 -10.01
C TYR A 291 -5.30 -32.52 -10.43
N CYS A 292 -5.09 -31.32 -10.96
CA CYS A 292 -6.16 -30.46 -11.44
C CYS A 292 -6.96 -31.11 -12.58
N CYS A 293 -6.28 -31.69 -13.57
CA CYS A 293 -6.90 -32.42 -14.67
C CYS A 293 -7.65 -33.66 -14.16
N GLY A 294 -7.07 -34.44 -13.25
CA GLY A 294 -7.69 -35.61 -12.65
C GLY A 294 -8.97 -35.28 -11.87
N VAL A 295 -8.94 -34.23 -11.05
CA VAL A 295 -10.12 -33.76 -10.30
C VAL A 295 -11.20 -33.23 -11.26
N SER A 296 -10.81 -32.53 -12.32
CA SER A 296 -11.75 -32.02 -13.34
C SER A 296 -12.44 -33.15 -14.11
N LEU A 297 -11.68 -34.17 -14.51
CA LEU A 297 -12.22 -35.39 -15.15
C LEU A 297 -13.15 -36.16 -14.21
N LEU A 298 -12.80 -36.32 -12.94
CA LEU A 298 -13.67 -36.96 -11.95
C LEU A 298 -14.98 -36.18 -11.73
N ARG A 299 -14.93 -34.84 -11.75
CA ARG A 299 -16.13 -33.99 -11.67
C ARG A 299 -17.01 -34.14 -12.92
N LEU A 300 -16.41 -34.23 -14.11
CA LEU A 300 -17.13 -34.47 -15.37
C LEU A 300 -17.80 -35.85 -15.39
N ILE A 301 -17.09 -36.91 -14.98
CA ILE A 301 -17.64 -38.27 -14.89
C ILE A 301 -18.76 -38.36 -13.85
N ARG A 302 -18.65 -37.65 -12.72
CA ARG A 302 -19.72 -37.58 -11.71
C ARG A 302 -20.94 -36.82 -12.21
N ARG A 303 -20.77 -35.78 -13.04
CA ARG A 303 -21.88 -35.05 -13.67
C ARG A 303 -22.58 -35.90 -14.74
N SER A 304 -21.82 -36.60 -15.59
CA SER A 304 -22.42 -37.46 -16.62
C SER A 304 -23.18 -38.65 -16.01
N ARG A 305 -22.69 -39.23 -14.90
CA ARG A 305 -23.42 -40.27 -14.16
C ARG A 305 -24.69 -39.79 -13.47
N LYS A 306 -24.73 -38.53 -13.02
CA LYS A 306 -25.96 -37.94 -12.46
C LYS A 306 -27.02 -37.70 -13.54
N HIS A 307 -26.62 -37.31 -14.74
CA HIS A 307 -27.55 -37.12 -15.87
C HIS A 307 -28.04 -38.43 -16.51
N ALA A 308 -27.43 -39.57 -16.22
CA ALA A 308 -27.86 -40.89 -16.71
C ALA A 308 -28.76 -41.65 -15.71
N ALA A 309 -29.06 -41.05 -14.56
CA ALA A 309 -29.89 -41.63 -13.50
C ALA A 309 -31.24 -40.91 -13.31
N ASP A 310 -31.50 -39.88 -14.12
CA ASP A 310 -32.82 -39.27 -14.37
C ASP A 310 -33.31 -39.75 -15.75
#